data_AF-A0A060BRJ1-F1
#
_entry.id   AF-A0A060BRJ1-F1
#
_cell.length_a   1.000
_cell.length_b   1.000
_cell.length_c   1.000
_cell.angle_alpha   90.00
_cell.angle_beta   90.00
_cell.angle_gamma   90.00
#
_symmetry.space_group_name_H-M   'P 1'
#
loop_
_entity.id
_entity.type
_entity.pdbx_description
1 polymer ?
#
loop_
_entity_poly.entity_id
_entity_poly.type
_entity_poly.pdbx_seq_one_letter_code
_entity_poly.pdbx_strand_id
1 'polypeptide(L)'
;EMAAPLIKMVEELSVTGEKTAMDMYGARGWVAHHNTDLWRINGAVDGAFWGSWANGGGWLSQHLWEHYLYNGDKKFLGSVYPVLKGAAMFYSDFLIEHPRYHYLVVCPDMSPEMRQKHTRDHLLMQALP
;
A
#
# COMPACT_ATOMS: atom_id res chain seq x y z
N GLU A 1 -23.18 -4.88 -6.84
CA GLU A 1 -23.73 -3.50 -6.88
C GLU A 1 -23.15 -2.62 -5.76
N MET A 2 -23.32 -2.95 -4.48
CA MET A 2 -22.82 -2.12 -3.35
C MET A 2 -21.29 -1.97 -3.26
N ALA A 3 -20.51 -2.83 -3.94
CA ALA A 3 -19.05 -2.71 -4.00
C ALA A 3 -18.56 -1.64 -5.00
N ALA A 4 -19.41 -1.19 -5.93
CA ALA A 4 -19.01 -0.30 -7.03
C ALA A 4 -18.41 1.04 -6.55
N PRO A 5 -18.95 1.71 -5.50
CA PRO A 5 -18.35 2.95 -5.00
C PRO A 5 -16.94 2.75 -4.44
N LEU A 6 -16.69 1.64 -3.73
CA LEU A 6 -15.36 1.31 -3.22
C LEU A 6 -14.39 1.04 -4.37
N ILE A 7 -14.80 0.23 -5.34
CA ILE A 7 -13.99 -0.07 -6.54
C ILE A 7 -13.58 1.23 -7.23
N LYS A 8 -14.53 2.15 -7.43
CA LYS A 8 -14.27 3.44 -8.06
C LYS A 8 -13.28 4.29 -7.26
N MET A 9 -13.43 4.32 -5.94
CA MET A 9 -12.49 5.02 -5.06
C MET A 9 -11.08 4.45 -5.20
N VAL A 10 -10.91 3.12 -5.24
CA VAL A 10 -9.59 2.49 -5.38
C VAL A 10 -8.95 2.79 -6.73
N GLU A 11 -9.74 2.81 -7.81
CA GLU A 11 -9.24 3.26 -9.13
C GLU A 11 -8.71 4.71 -9.07
N GLU A 12 -9.43 5.63 -8.42
CA GLU A 12 -9.01 7.02 -8.29
C GLU A 12 -7.80 7.20 -7.35
N LEU A 13 -7.72 6.40 -6.28
CA LEU A 13 -6.54 6.34 -5.41
C LEU A 13 -5.34 5.82 -6.18
N SER A 14 -5.51 4.87 -7.10
CA SER A 14 -4.38 4.37 -7.88
C SER A 14 -3.74 5.44 -8.75
N VAL A 15 -4.53 6.36 -9.31
CA VAL A 15 -4.01 7.49 -10.10
C VAL A 15 -3.30 8.51 -9.22
N THR A 16 -3.90 8.89 -8.09
CA THR A 16 -3.33 9.92 -7.20
C THR A 16 -2.13 9.39 -6.41
N GLY A 17 -2.15 8.10 -6.06
CA GLY A 17 -1.12 7.40 -5.31
C GLY A 17 0.15 7.11 -6.11
N GLU A 18 0.11 7.17 -7.45
CA GLU A 18 1.31 7.13 -8.29
C GLU A 18 2.26 8.28 -7.96
N LYS A 19 1.70 9.49 -7.79
CA LYS A 19 2.48 10.67 -7.41
C LYS A 19 3.09 10.51 -6.03
N THR A 20 2.34 9.96 -5.07
CA THR A 20 2.84 9.69 -3.72
C THR A 20 3.94 8.64 -3.72
N ALA A 21 3.80 7.55 -4.49
CA ALA A 21 4.82 6.51 -4.62
C ALA A 21 6.15 7.09 -5.15
N MET A 22 6.07 7.93 -6.18
CA MET A 22 7.24 8.59 -6.75
C MET A 22 7.84 9.64 -5.78
N ASP A 23 7.03 10.57 -5.29
CA ASP A 23 7.51 11.72 -4.53
C ASP A 23 8.06 11.32 -3.14
N MET A 24 7.48 10.31 -2.49
CA MET A 24 7.91 9.88 -1.15
C MET A 24 8.92 8.74 -1.15
N TYR A 25 8.87 7.85 -2.15
CA TYR A 25 9.63 6.60 -2.14
C TYR A 25 10.49 6.37 -3.38
N GLY A 26 10.40 7.22 -4.41
CA GLY A 26 11.06 6.98 -5.69
C GLY A 26 10.62 5.67 -6.36
N ALA A 27 9.44 5.15 -5.99
CA ALA A 27 8.94 3.84 -6.40
C ALA A 27 7.93 3.96 -7.56
N ARG A 28 7.88 2.95 -8.43
CA ARG A 28 6.83 2.80 -9.43
C ARG A 28 5.54 2.29 -8.77
N GLY A 29 4.46 2.25 -9.55
CA GLY A 29 3.16 1.81 -9.07
C GLY A 29 2.46 2.88 -8.25
N TRP A 30 1.61 2.49 -7.32
CA TRP A 30 0.87 3.43 -6.47
C TRP A 30 0.80 2.94 -5.03
N VAL A 31 0.66 3.90 -4.12
CA VAL A 31 0.57 3.65 -2.68
C VAL A 31 -0.57 4.46 -2.08
N ALA A 32 -1.20 3.89 -1.06
CA ALA A 32 -2.06 4.62 -0.12
C ALA A 32 -1.68 4.19 1.30
N HIS A 33 -1.63 5.17 2.21
CA HIS A 33 -1.42 4.92 3.63
C HIS A 33 -2.75 4.59 4.32
N HIS A 34 -2.78 4.65 5.66
CA HIS A 34 -3.95 4.24 6.45
C HIS A 34 -5.23 5.06 6.21
N ASN A 35 -5.11 6.36 5.86
CA ASN A 35 -6.25 7.26 5.70
C ASN A 35 -6.32 7.87 4.29
N THR A 36 -7.55 8.12 3.84
CA THR A 36 -7.90 8.92 2.66
C THR A 36 -9.19 9.70 2.93
N ASP A 37 -9.53 10.66 2.07
CA ASP A 37 -10.76 11.42 2.13
C ASP A 37 -11.41 11.57 0.74
N LEU A 38 -12.37 12.49 0.63
CA LEU A 38 -13.07 12.82 -0.61
C LEU A 38 -12.11 13.24 -1.73
N TRP A 39 -10.97 13.84 -1.38
CA TRP A 39 -9.97 14.38 -2.31
C TRP A 39 -8.91 13.36 -2.71
N ARG A 40 -9.02 12.10 -2.25
CA ARG A 40 -8.11 11.00 -2.59
C ARG A 40 -6.67 11.30 -2.16
N ILE A 41 -6.52 11.82 -0.94
CA ILE A 41 -5.18 11.95 -0.35
C ILE A 41 -4.59 10.56 -0.09
N ASN A 42 -3.30 10.39 -0.38
CA ASN A 42 -2.58 9.12 -0.21
C ASN A 42 -1.38 9.23 0.72
N GLY A 43 -1.05 10.42 1.21
CA GLY A 43 0.14 10.64 2.05
C GLY A 43 -0.02 10.06 3.46
N ALA A 44 1.08 9.99 4.19
CA ALA A 44 1.07 9.66 5.61
C ALA A 44 0.35 10.77 6.40
N VAL A 45 -0.73 10.42 7.10
CA VAL A 45 -1.55 11.35 7.90
C VAL A 45 -1.17 11.27 9.39
N ASP A 46 -1.34 12.38 10.11
CA ASP A 46 -1.04 12.54 11.54
C ASP A 46 0.44 12.32 11.90
N GLY A 47 0.74 11.39 12.80
CA GLY A 47 2.11 11.10 13.27
C GLY A 47 2.66 9.81 12.66
N ALA A 48 3.98 9.70 12.56
CA ALA A 48 4.66 8.51 12.00
C ALA A 48 4.25 7.18 12.68
N PHE A 49 3.80 7.24 13.95
CA PHE A 49 3.31 6.06 14.67
C PHE A 49 1.99 5.48 14.12
N TRP A 50 1.29 6.20 13.24
CA TRP A 50 0.08 5.71 12.56
C TRP A 50 0.21 5.89 11.05
N GLY A 51 0.67 7.08 10.67
CA GLY A 51 0.73 7.57 9.30
C GLY A 51 1.64 6.79 8.37
N SER A 52 2.74 6.23 8.86
CA SER A 52 3.77 5.61 8.01
C SER A 52 3.43 4.20 7.51
N TRP A 53 2.23 3.68 7.82
CA TRP A 53 1.78 2.39 7.33
C TRP A 53 1.38 2.47 5.85
N ALA A 54 2.28 2.02 4.96
CA ALA A 54 2.16 2.13 3.50
C ALA A 54 1.46 0.93 2.84
N ASN A 55 0.61 0.20 3.56
CA ASN A 55 -0.02 -1.03 3.06
C ASN A 55 -1.51 -0.88 2.71
N GLY A 56 -2.06 0.34 2.76
CA GLY A 56 -3.48 0.61 2.48
C GLY A 56 -3.87 0.28 1.05
N GLY A 57 -3.03 0.66 0.08
CA GLY A 57 -3.26 0.34 -1.34
C GLY A 57 -3.24 -1.17 -1.61
N GLY A 58 -2.32 -1.90 -0.98
CA GLY A 58 -2.23 -3.36 -1.06
C GLY A 58 -3.47 -4.06 -0.48
N TRP A 59 -3.96 -3.60 0.68
CA TRP A 59 -5.18 -4.16 1.28
C TRP A 59 -6.41 -3.84 0.43
N LEU A 60 -6.61 -2.59 0.02
CA LEU A 60 -7.75 -2.19 -0.83
C LEU A 60 -7.81 -2.94 -2.15
N SER A 61 -6.65 -3.27 -2.73
CA SER A 61 -6.55 -4.09 -3.95
C SER A 61 -7.16 -5.49 -3.79
N GLN A 62 -7.20 -6.05 -2.58
CA GLN A 62 -7.84 -7.35 -2.34
C GLN A 62 -9.34 -7.32 -2.65
N HIS A 63 -10.04 -6.21 -2.39
CA HIS A 63 -11.46 -6.10 -2.71
C HIS A 63 -11.75 -6.15 -4.22
N LEU A 64 -10.83 -5.65 -5.05
CA LEU A 64 -10.93 -5.78 -6.51
C LEU A 64 -10.80 -7.25 -6.92
N TRP A 65 -9.83 -7.95 -6.34
CA TRP A 65 -9.60 -9.37 -6.60
C TRP A 65 -10.75 -10.24 -6.11
N GLU A 66 -11.24 -10.01 -4.88
CA GLU A 66 -12.40 -10.69 -4.32
C GLU A 66 -13.63 -10.51 -5.20
N HIS A 67 -13.90 -9.30 -5.68
CA HIS A 67 -15.04 -9.04 -6.56
C HIS A 67 -15.01 -9.93 -7.82
N TYR A 68 -13.82 -10.10 -8.41
CA TYR A 68 -13.62 -11.04 -9.51
C TYR A 68 -13.84 -12.50 -9.06
N LEU A 69 -13.29 -12.93 -7.92
CA LEU A 69 -13.43 -14.31 -7.44
C LEU A 69 -14.90 -14.71 -7.21
N TYR A 70 -15.75 -13.79 -6.79
CA TYR A 70 -17.17 -14.07 -6.53
C TYR A 70 -18.00 -14.35 -7.79
N ASN A 71 -17.66 -13.78 -8.94
CA ASN A 71 -18.49 -13.88 -10.15
C ASN A 71 -17.76 -14.38 -11.40
N GLY A 72 -16.43 -14.42 -11.38
CA GLY A 72 -15.58 -14.86 -12.49
C GLY A 72 -15.55 -13.91 -13.70
N ASP A 73 -15.99 -12.66 -13.57
CA ASP A 73 -16.08 -11.71 -14.69
C ASP A 73 -14.68 -11.26 -15.15
N LYS A 74 -14.23 -11.85 -16.26
CA LYS A 74 -12.93 -11.52 -16.86
C LYS A 74 -12.87 -10.13 -17.48
N LYS A 75 -14.00 -9.52 -17.88
CA LYS A 75 -14.01 -8.15 -18.40
C LYS A 75 -13.73 -7.18 -17.26
N PHE A 76 -14.40 -7.37 -16.13
CA PHE A 76 -14.12 -6.64 -14.90
C PHE A 76 -12.66 -6.82 -14.45
N LEU A 77 -12.16 -8.05 -14.41
CA LEU A 77 -10.75 -8.29 -14.07
C LEU A 77 -9.82 -7.53 -15.01
N GLY A 78 -10.08 -7.58 -16.33
CA GLY A 78 -9.31 -6.83 -17.32
C GLY A 78 -9.30 -5.32 -17.07
N SER A 79 -10.42 -4.73 -16.62
CA SER A 79 -10.50 -3.30 -16.32
C SER A 79 -9.75 -2.90 -15.04
N VAL A 80 -9.76 -3.75 -14.01
CA VAL A 80 -9.10 -3.44 -12.72
C VAL A 80 -7.66 -3.97 -12.62
N TYR A 81 -7.23 -4.85 -13.52
CA TYR A 81 -5.88 -5.43 -13.50
C TYR A 81 -4.75 -4.39 -13.50
N PRO A 82 -4.82 -3.25 -14.21
CA PRO A 82 -3.81 -2.20 -14.10
C PRO A 82 -3.64 -1.68 -12.67
N VAL A 83 -4.73 -1.57 -11.91
CA VAL A 83 -4.72 -1.14 -10.50
C VAL A 83 -4.02 -2.18 -9.62
N LEU A 84 -4.37 -3.46 -9.78
CA LEU A 84 -3.73 -4.58 -9.07
C LEU A 84 -2.23 -4.66 -9.37
N LYS A 85 -1.86 -4.55 -10.65
CA LYS A 85 -0.46 -4.55 -11.10
C LYS A 85 0.30 -3.36 -10.52
N GLY A 86 -0.32 -2.18 -10.47
CA GLY A 86 0.29 -0.98 -9.90
C GLY A 86 0.61 -1.14 -8.41
N ALA A 87 -0.28 -1.73 -7.63
CA ALA A 87 -0.04 -2.00 -6.21
C ALA A 87 1.12 -3.00 -6.01
N ALA A 88 1.15 -4.07 -6.80
CA ALA A 88 2.26 -5.05 -6.76
C ALA A 88 3.60 -4.44 -7.22
N MET A 89 3.57 -3.52 -8.19
CA MET A 89 4.76 -2.81 -8.66
C MET A 89 5.36 -1.95 -7.56
N PHE A 90 4.53 -1.28 -6.76
CA PHE A 90 5.00 -0.51 -5.61
C PHE A 90 5.78 -1.39 -4.64
N TYR A 91 5.24 -2.54 -4.24
CA TYR A 91 5.96 -3.46 -3.36
C TYR A 91 7.25 -4.00 -3.98
N SER A 92 7.28 -4.22 -5.30
CA SER A 92 8.48 -4.69 -5.99
C SER A 92 9.65 -3.70 -5.89
N ASP A 93 9.34 -2.39 -5.80
CA ASP A 93 10.35 -1.33 -5.65
C ASP A 93 10.57 -0.92 -4.19
N PHE A 94 9.57 -1.10 -3.32
CA PHE A 94 9.60 -0.65 -1.93
C PHE A 94 10.19 -1.70 -0.97
N LEU A 95 10.13 -2.98 -1.32
CA LEU A 95 10.72 -4.05 -0.52
C LEU A 95 12.25 -3.95 -0.53
N ILE A 96 12.86 -4.05 0.64
CA ILE A 96 14.31 -4.09 0.82
C ILE A 96 14.75 -5.44 1.41
N GLU A 97 15.99 -5.83 1.17
CA GLU A 97 16.54 -7.05 1.74
C GLU A 97 16.94 -6.85 3.21
N HIS A 98 16.46 -7.74 4.09
CA HIS A 98 16.81 -7.74 5.49
C HIS A 98 18.31 -8.13 5.67
N PRO A 99 19.17 -7.31 6.32
CA PRO A 99 20.63 -7.49 6.34
C PRO A 99 21.13 -8.80 6.96
N ARG A 100 20.38 -9.38 7.92
CA ARG A 100 20.72 -10.67 8.56
C ARG A 100 20.04 -11.90 7.92
N TYR A 101 18.77 -11.80 7.56
CA TYR A 101 17.95 -12.96 7.16
C TYR A 101 17.72 -13.04 5.66
N HIS A 102 18.08 -12.01 4.90
CA HIS A 102 18.00 -11.96 3.43
C HIS A 102 16.58 -12.13 2.86
N TYR A 103 15.55 -11.94 3.70
CA TYR A 103 14.17 -11.83 3.23
C TYR A 103 13.87 -10.41 2.76
N LEU A 104 13.00 -10.29 1.77
CA LEU A 104 12.42 -9.01 1.38
C LEU A 104 11.41 -8.56 2.44
N VAL A 105 11.60 -7.34 2.95
CA VAL A 105 10.80 -6.75 4.02
C VAL A 105 10.36 -5.33 3.68
N VAL A 106 9.23 -4.92 4.24
CA VAL A 106 8.75 -3.54 4.17
C VAL A 106 9.39 -2.75 5.31
N CYS A 107 10.07 -1.64 5.00
CA CYS A 107 10.72 -0.79 6.00
C CYS A 107 10.77 0.66 5.52
N PRO A 108 10.34 1.65 6.34
CA PRO A 108 9.72 1.48 7.66
C PRO A 108 8.31 0.88 7.57
N ASP A 109 7.92 0.11 8.58
CA ASP A 109 6.56 -0.42 8.71
C ASP A 109 6.18 -0.61 10.18
N MET A 110 4.90 -0.84 10.44
CA MET A 110 4.38 -1.13 11.76
C MET A 110 3.12 -1.97 11.75
N SER A 111 2.95 -2.78 12.81
CA SER A 111 1.65 -3.34 13.15
C SER A 111 0.74 -2.17 13.54
N PRO A 112 -0.36 -1.91 12.80
CA PRO A 112 -1.15 -0.70 12.96
C PRO A 112 -1.49 -0.41 14.42
N GLU A 113 -1.17 0.82 14.85
CA GLU A 113 -1.50 1.43 16.15
C GLU A 113 -0.96 0.69 17.39
N MET A 114 -0.14 -0.34 17.20
CA MET A 114 0.41 -1.12 18.30
C MET A 114 1.82 -0.66 18.65
N ARG A 115 2.01 -0.20 19.90
CA ARG A 115 3.32 0.23 20.39
C ARG A 115 4.25 -0.97 20.51
N GLN A 116 5.39 -0.91 19.82
CA GLN A 116 6.45 -1.90 19.98
C GLN A 116 7.01 -1.85 21.40
N LYS A 117 7.01 -3.00 22.09
CA LYS A 117 7.42 -3.12 23.50
C LYS A 117 8.94 -3.27 23.69
N HIS A 118 9.69 -3.59 22.63
CA HIS A 118 11.14 -3.82 22.68
C HIS A 118 11.85 -3.01 21.59
N THR A 119 12.60 -1.99 22.01
CA THR A 119 13.24 -1.00 21.13
C THR A 119 14.66 -1.35 20.69
N ARG A 120 15.27 -2.43 21.22
CA ARG A 120 16.72 -2.62 21.08
C ARG A 120 17.19 -3.22 19.76
N ASP A 121 16.37 -4.04 19.10
CA ASP A 121 16.74 -4.70 17.83
C ASP A 121 16.14 -4.03 16.59
N HIS A 122 15.03 -3.29 16.73
CA HIS A 122 14.34 -2.64 15.59
C HIS A 122 14.88 -1.26 15.21
N LEU A 123 15.54 -0.55 16.13
CA LEU A 123 16.18 0.73 15.83
C LEU A 123 17.34 0.58 14.82
N LEU A 124 17.87 -0.63 14.64
CA LEU A 124 18.89 -0.92 13.63
C LEU A 124 18.32 -0.92 12.20
N MET A 125 17.00 -1.08 12.01
CA MET A 125 16.39 -1.07 10.66
C MET A 125 15.89 0.30 10.23
N GLN A 126 15.43 1.12 11.18
CA GLN A 126 15.04 2.51 10.92
C GLN A 126 16.25 3.44 10.68
N ALA A 127 17.47 2.92 10.88
CA ALA A 127 18.74 3.64 10.75
C ALA A 127 19.65 3.08 9.63
N LEU A 128 19.13 2.18 8.78
CA LEU A 128 19.83 1.84 7.54
C LEU A 128 19.71 3.04 6.58
N PRO A 129 20.81 3.41 5.90
CA PRO A 129 20.90 4.64 5.11
C PRO A 129 19.92 4.70 3.95
#